data_AF-A0A3C0ABW1-F1
#
_entry.id   AF-A0A3C0ABW1-F1
#
_cell.length_a   1.000
_cell.length_b   1.000
_cell.length_c   1.000
_cell.angle_alpha   90.00
_cell.angle_beta   90.00
_cell.angle_gamma   90.00
#
_symmetry.space_group_name_H-M   'P 1'
#
loop_
_entity.id
_entity.type
_entity.pdbx_description
1 polymer ?
#
loop_
_entity_poly.entity_id
_entity_poly.type
_entity_poly.pdbx_seq_one_letter_code
_entity_poly.pdbx_strand_id
1 'polypeptide(L)'
;MFLLPAVRGGVSYVKGNGTPWGWPWFPWIAFGMFAACVSLRSFALCLTFGPAGPMWITSGSGPRLISFDTLWGFYFLIPLGFVLLLLLLEGSLVTKNKTFQAGVIRFSPLLLLLAMPATTGPVHTGFLFKVTDVIGGPIWLTVWLLIGFYLLAALRRVPGAMAAGLGAVALLSIVGPQTLGSRTLIEPTPWPLLLDGGLLLMLGLRQRSSGICAAGVLAATAGIWLVIPDTVLFQYRFTTCFHLIWISFLVMGLTFQDAFSRVLQCVCALLVPLVAVVVILNERTAEIPLAWRLTYVATWAAGCLLIARLWSSRWFTYSFAATLSILLYTSATYGFRLATRTLDQSAVIAFLWSVGALLLAFLISAHKARWLPEYAWLIPRKETPPEEELVLPLPDESPVDEE
;
A
#
# COMPACT_ATOMS: atom_id res chain seq x y z
N MET A 1 26.99 9.97 -23.70
CA MET A 1 27.84 8.78 -23.45
C MET A 1 29.28 9.12 -23.11
N PHE A 2 29.88 10.18 -23.68
CA PHE A 2 31.30 10.50 -23.47
C PHE A 2 31.72 10.85 -22.02
N LEU A 3 30.80 11.30 -21.16
CA LEU A 3 31.10 11.61 -19.75
C LEU A 3 31.01 10.40 -18.82
N LEU A 4 30.43 9.29 -19.28
CA LEU A 4 30.17 8.12 -18.44
C LEU A 4 31.46 7.39 -18.01
N PRO A 5 32.49 7.23 -18.87
CA PRO A 5 33.81 6.75 -18.45
C PRO A 5 34.47 7.65 -17.41
N ALA A 6 34.34 8.98 -17.55
CA ALA A 6 34.90 9.94 -16.60
C ALA A 6 34.26 9.81 -15.21
N VAL A 7 32.93 9.65 -15.14
CA VAL A 7 32.24 9.37 -13.86
C VAL A 7 32.70 8.05 -13.26
N ARG A 8 32.82 6.99 -14.06
CA ARG A 8 33.25 5.65 -13.60
C ARG A 8 34.68 5.63 -13.08
N GLY A 9 35.58 6.38 -13.71
CA GLY A 9 36.98 6.44 -13.33
C GLY A 9 37.26 7.34 -12.11
N GLY A 10 36.27 8.10 -11.63
CA GLY A 10 36.34 8.89 -10.39
C GLY A 10 37.58 9.77 -10.29
N VAL A 11 38.14 9.88 -9.09
CA VAL A 11 39.32 10.72 -8.80
C VAL A 11 40.54 10.31 -9.65
N SER A 12 40.73 9.01 -9.91
CA SER A 12 41.85 8.51 -10.72
C SER A 12 41.81 9.00 -12.16
N TYR A 13 40.62 9.17 -12.74
CA TYR A 13 40.47 9.66 -14.11
C TYR A 13 40.87 11.13 -14.25
N VAL A 14 40.58 11.94 -13.23
CA VAL A 14 40.81 13.39 -13.26
C VAL A 14 42.27 13.76 -13.03
N LYS A 15 43.06 12.90 -12.36
CA LYS A 15 44.48 13.17 -12.04
C LYS A 15 45.38 13.38 -13.27
N GLY A 16 44.99 12.94 -14.46
CA GLY A 16 45.81 13.02 -15.68
C GLY A 16 45.07 13.51 -16.92
N ASN A 17 43.86 14.06 -16.79
CA ASN A 17 43.04 14.42 -17.95
C ASN A 17 43.34 15.82 -18.53
N GLY A 18 44.26 16.58 -17.92
CA GLY A 18 44.65 17.93 -18.36
C GLY A 18 43.56 19.00 -18.17
N THR A 19 42.43 18.69 -17.56
CA THR A 19 41.36 19.67 -17.28
C THR A 19 41.65 20.42 -15.98
N PRO A 20 41.27 21.70 -15.86
CA PRO A 20 41.54 22.50 -14.66
C PRO A 20 40.64 22.13 -13.47
N TRP A 21 39.62 21.28 -13.67
CA TRP A 21 38.62 20.96 -12.65
C TRP A 21 38.91 19.59 -12.03
N GLY A 22 39.11 19.56 -10.71
CA GLY A 22 39.23 18.32 -9.94
C GLY A 22 37.89 17.57 -9.78
N TRP A 23 37.95 16.34 -9.27
CA TRP A 23 36.75 15.62 -8.82
C TRP A 23 36.19 16.29 -7.54
N PRO A 24 34.88 16.54 -7.41
CA PRO A 24 33.80 16.14 -8.30
C PRO A 24 33.44 17.13 -9.41
N TRP A 25 34.01 18.35 -9.44
CA TRP A 25 33.64 19.41 -10.40
C TRP A 25 33.68 18.97 -11.88
N PHE A 26 34.68 18.18 -12.28
CA PHE A 26 34.63 17.39 -13.51
C PHE A 26 34.04 16.00 -13.20
N PRO A 27 32.98 15.54 -13.90
CA PRO A 27 32.43 16.04 -15.17
C PRO A 27 31.18 16.94 -15.07
N TRP A 28 30.74 17.33 -13.86
CA TRP A 28 29.45 18.02 -13.68
C TRP A 28 29.39 19.42 -14.30
N ILE A 29 30.45 20.23 -14.20
CA ILE A 29 30.50 21.56 -14.83
C ILE A 29 30.37 21.43 -16.35
N ALA A 30 31.10 20.48 -16.95
CA ALA A 30 31.04 20.22 -18.39
C ALA A 30 29.62 19.80 -18.81
N PHE A 31 28.98 18.89 -18.06
CA PHE A 31 27.58 18.54 -18.29
C PHE A 31 26.65 19.76 -18.20
N GLY A 32 26.81 20.61 -17.19
CA GLY A 32 26.02 21.83 -17.02
C GLY A 32 26.15 22.81 -18.19
N MET A 33 27.37 23.02 -18.71
CA MET A 33 27.59 23.83 -19.90
C MET A 33 26.91 23.23 -21.14
N PHE A 34 27.05 21.92 -21.38
CA PHE A 34 26.36 21.26 -22.49
C PHE A 34 24.84 21.34 -22.35
N ALA A 35 24.32 21.14 -21.14
CA ALA A 35 22.91 21.26 -20.84
C ALA A 35 22.37 22.67 -21.16
N ALA A 36 23.09 23.71 -20.75
CA ALA A 36 22.73 25.10 -21.06
C ALA A 36 22.74 25.38 -22.57
N CYS A 37 23.81 24.99 -23.28
CA CYS A 37 23.91 25.19 -24.73
C CYS A 37 22.83 24.42 -25.50
N VAL A 38 22.55 23.16 -25.14
CA VAL A 38 21.51 22.34 -25.77
C VAL A 38 20.12 22.93 -25.50
N SER A 39 19.86 23.39 -24.27
CA SER A 39 18.58 24.01 -23.91
C SER A 39 18.35 25.30 -24.69
N LEU A 40 19.35 26.19 -24.73
CA LEU A 40 19.29 27.44 -25.50
C LEU A 40 19.11 27.18 -26.99
N ARG A 41 19.85 26.20 -27.55
CA ARG A 41 19.73 25.83 -28.96
C ARG A 41 18.37 25.23 -29.28
N SER A 42 17.86 24.34 -28.43
CA SER A 42 16.52 23.76 -28.58
C SER A 42 15.45 24.84 -28.54
N PHE A 43 15.54 25.77 -27.58
CA PHE A 43 14.64 26.92 -27.51
C PHE A 43 14.69 27.77 -28.79
N ALA A 44 15.89 28.14 -29.23
CA ALA A 44 16.09 28.97 -30.43
C ALA A 44 15.54 28.31 -31.72
N LEU A 45 15.66 26.99 -31.85
CA LEU A 45 15.12 26.24 -33.00
C LEU A 45 13.59 26.09 -32.97
N CYS A 46 12.97 26.26 -31.80
CA CYS A 46 11.52 26.19 -31.62
C CYS A 46 10.84 27.57 -31.70
N LEU A 47 11.61 28.65 -31.82
CA LEU A 47 11.08 29.97 -32.14
C LEU A 47 10.53 29.95 -33.56
N THR A 48 9.25 30.25 -33.71
CA THR A 48 8.61 30.33 -35.03
C THR A 48 8.30 31.79 -35.30
N PHE A 49 8.74 32.31 -36.45
CA PHE A 49 8.21 33.54 -37.02
C PHE A 49 6.98 33.12 -37.82
N GLY A 50 5.82 33.09 -37.16
CA GLY A 50 4.66 32.35 -37.68
C GLY A 50 4.19 32.77 -39.09
N PRO A 51 3.76 31.82 -39.94
CA PRO A 51 2.89 32.06 -41.09
C PRO A 51 1.38 32.05 -40.75
N ALA A 52 0.98 31.71 -39.52
CA ALA A 52 -0.42 31.47 -39.12
C ALA A 52 -1.00 32.43 -38.05
N GLY A 53 -0.22 33.42 -37.60
CA GLY A 53 -0.67 34.52 -36.73
C GLY A 53 -0.05 35.83 -37.22
N PRO A 54 -0.68 37.00 -36.98
CA PRO A 54 -0.07 38.25 -37.43
C PRO A 54 1.27 38.40 -36.69
N MET A 55 2.37 38.37 -37.45
CA MET A 55 3.74 38.66 -36.96
C MET A 55 3.76 39.92 -36.08
N TRP A 56 2.82 40.82 -36.38
CA TRP A 56 2.53 42.05 -35.70
C TRP A 56 1.21 41.95 -34.94
N ILE A 57 1.25 41.76 -33.63
CA ILE A 57 0.06 41.92 -32.80
C ILE A 57 -0.11 43.42 -32.50
N THR A 58 -1.27 43.98 -32.81
CA THR A 58 -1.65 45.32 -32.36
C THR A 58 -2.20 45.20 -30.95
N SER A 59 -1.40 45.57 -29.95
CA SER A 59 -1.88 45.73 -28.57
C SER A 59 -2.69 47.03 -28.48
N GLY A 60 -3.97 46.99 -28.86
CA GLY A 60 -4.85 48.16 -28.83
C GLY A 60 -4.34 49.33 -29.69
N SER A 61 -4.25 50.52 -29.10
CA SER A 61 -3.73 51.75 -29.74
C SER A 61 -2.19 51.86 -29.79
N GLY A 62 -1.48 50.82 -29.35
CA GLY A 62 -0.01 50.80 -29.30
C GLY A 62 0.68 50.38 -30.61
N PRO A 63 2.00 50.56 -30.69
CA PRO A 63 2.80 50.11 -31.83
C PRO A 63 2.70 48.59 -32.01
N ARG A 64 2.87 48.14 -33.25
CA ARG A 64 2.88 46.72 -33.61
C ARG A 64 4.02 46.00 -32.87
N LEU A 65 3.69 44.98 -32.08
CA LEU A 65 4.66 44.16 -31.36
C LEU A 65 4.90 42.85 -32.11
N ILE A 66 6.14 42.36 -32.10
CA ILE A 66 6.49 41.06 -32.68
C ILE A 66 5.97 39.95 -31.74
N SER A 67 5.06 39.11 -32.22
CA SER A 67 4.64 37.92 -31.48
C SER A 67 5.73 36.86 -31.57
N PHE A 68 6.41 36.57 -30.47
CA PHE A 68 7.30 35.41 -30.37
C PHE A 68 6.51 34.22 -29.83
N ASP A 69 5.83 33.51 -30.73
CA ASP A 69 5.27 32.21 -30.39
C ASP A 69 6.35 31.13 -30.48
N THR A 70 6.38 30.25 -29.49
CA THR A 70 7.33 29.14 -29.40
C THR A 70 6.61 27.82 -29.28
N LEU A 71 7.11 26.83 -30.02
CA LEU A 71 6.72 25.43 -29.87
C LEU A 71 7.33 24.81 -28.62
N TRP A 72 8.35 25.45 -28.06
CA TRP A 72 9.18 24.91 -26.99
C TRP A 72 8.38 24.70 -25.71
N GLY A 73 8.68 23.60 -25.02
CA GLY A 73 8.19 23.30 -23.68
C GLY A 73 9.28 22.60 -22.88
N PHE A 74 9.12 22.55 -21.55
CA PHE A 74 10.08 21.88 -20.67
C PHE A 74 10.25 20.39 -21.00
N TYR A 75 9.28 19.77 -21.68
CA TYR A 75 9.36 18.36 -22.07
C TYR A 75 10.50 18.08 -23.07
N PHE A 76 10.98 19.09 -23.81
CA PHE A 76 12.19 18.94 -24.64
C PHE A 76 13.45 18.67 -23.80
N LEU A 77 13.43 19.00 -22.51
CA LEU A 77 14.54 18.75 -21.59
C LEU A 77 14.49 17.35 -20.96
N ILE A 78 13.44 16.56 -21.17
CA ILE A 78 13.32 15.21 -20.58
C ILE A 78 14.52 14.31 -20.94
N PRO A 79 14.96 14.19 -22.22
CA PRO A 79 16.11 13.35 -22.56
C PRO A 79 17.39 13.80 -21.86
N LEU A 80 17.59 15.11 -21.73
CA LEU A 80 18.74 15.68 -21.04
C LEU A 80 18.69 15.42 -19.54
N GLY A 81 17.53 15.62 -18.90
CA GLY A 81 17.29 15.31 -17.50
C GLY A 81 17.46 13.81 -17.20
N PHE A 82 17.03 12.94 -18.12
CA PHE A 82 17.24 11.51 -18.03
C PHE A 82 18.73 11.12 -18.06
N VAL A 83 19.51 11.73 -18.96
CA VAL A 83 20.97 11.54 -18.99
C VAL A 83 21.62 12.03 -17.70
N LEU A 84 21.16 13.16 -17.14
CA LEU A 84 21.62 13.63 -15.83
C LEU A 84 21.35 12.59 -14.74
N LEU A 85 20.14 12.03 -14.67
CA LEU A 85 19.81 10.97 -13.71
C LEU A 85 20.71 9.75 -13.85
N LEU A 86 21.00 9.31 -15.08
CA LEU A 86 21.94 8.20 -15.32
C LEU A 86 23.35 8.53 -14.86
N LEU A 87 23.84 9.75 -15.11
CA LEU A 87 25.16 10.19 -14.63
C LEU A 87 25.20 10.25 -13.10
N LEU A 88 24.17 10.83 -12.46
CA LEU A 88 24.05 10.90 -11.00
C LEU A 88 24.00 9.50 -10.38
N LEU A 89 23.27 8.57 -11.01
CA LEU A 89 23.22 7.18 -10.59
C LEU A 89 24.61 6.54 -10.65
N GLU A 90 25.31 6.65 -11.79
CA GLU A 90 26.67 6.14 -11.93
C GLU A 90 27.63 6.77 -10.90
N GLY A 91 27.55 8.09 -10.68
CA GLY A 91 28.34 8.77 -9.66
C GLY A 91 28.06 8.28 -8.24
N SER A 92 26.79 8.01 -7.92
CA SER A 92 26.37 7.46 -6.62
C SER A 92 26.83 6.02 -6.40
N LEU A 93 26.95 5.23 -7.47
CA LEU A 93 27.48 3.87 -7.43
C LEU A 93 29.00 3.86 -7.24
N VAL A 94 29.73 4.71 -7.96
CA VAL A 94 31.19 4.85 -7.87
C VAL A 94 31.61 5.31 -6.47
N THR A 95 30.90 6.30 -5.92
CA THR A 95 31.16 6.80 -4.56
C THR A 95 30.68 5.86 -3.46
N LYS A 96 29.89 4.81 -3.80
CA LYS A 96 29.26 3.86 -2.87
C LYS A 96 28.45 4.52 -1.74
N ASN A 97 28.03 5.77 -1.94
CA ASN A 97 27.28 6.52 -0.94
C ASN A 97 25.78 6.17 -1.02
N LYS A 98 25.28 5.39 -0.04
CA LYS A 98 23.89 4.94 0.02
C LYS A 98 22.89 6.10 0.13
N THR A 99 23.25 7.17 0.84
CA THR A 99 22.40 8.36 0.98
C THR A 99 22.27 9.07 -0.36
N PHE A 100 23.37 9.18 -1.11
CA PHE A 100 23.32 9.75 -2.46
C PHE A 100 22.50 8.87 -3.41
N GLN A 101 22.69 7.55 -3.38
CA GLN A 101 21.89 6.60 -4.15
C GLN A 101 20.38 6.74 -3.86
N ALA A 102 20.01 6.76 -2.58
CA ALA A 102 18.61 6.95 -2.16
C ALA A 102 18.07 8.32 -2.60
N GLY A 103 18.89 9.36 -2.53
CA GLY A 103 18.55 10.70 -3.04
C GLY A 103 18.24 10.69 -4.53
N VAL A 104 19.09 10.07 -5.35
CA VAL A 104 18.87 9.95 -6.80
C VAL A 104 17.55 9.24 -7.11
N ILE A 105 17.27 8.11 -6.43
CA ILE A 105 16.01 7.39 -6.60
C ILE A 105 14.82 8.26 -6.20
N ARG A 106 14.86 8.88 -5.00
CA ARG A 106 13.76 9.69 -4.45
C ARG A 106 13.44 10.92 -5.28
N PHE A 107 14.45 11.57 -5.87
CA PHE A 107 14.28 12.80 -6.64
C PHE A 107 14.07 12.55 -8.14
N SER A 108 14.30 11.34 -8.65
CA SER A 108 14.06 11.05 -10.07
C SER A 108 12.62 11.29 -10.57
N PRO A 109 11.54 11.15 -9.77
CA PRO A 109 10.19 11.54 -10.20
C PRO A 109 10.04 13.02 -10.52
N LEU A 110 10.96 13.90 -10.08
CA LEU A 110 10.93 15.32 -10.46
C LEU A 110 11.08 15.51 -11.98
N LEU A 111 11.57 14.51 -12.71
CA LEU A 111 11.57 14.52 -14.18
C LEU A 111 10.15 14.67 -14.76
N LEU A 112 9.11 14.21 -14.06
CA LEU A 112 7.71 14.39 -14.45
C LEU A 112 7.29 15.87 -14.45
N LEU A 113 7.93 16.72 -13.64
CA LEU A 113 7.64 18.16 -13.66
C LEU A 113 8.05 18.80 -14.99
N LEU A 114 9.11 18.30 -15.62
CA LEU A 114 9.50 18.76 -16.96
C LEU A 114 8.50 18.32 -18.03
N ALA A 115 7.75 17.24 -17.80
CA ALA A 115 6.73 16.77 -18.73
C ALA A 115 5.43 17.59 -18.67
N MET A 116 5.26 18.45 -17.66
CA MET A 116 4.08 19.29 -17.52
C MET A 116 4.14 20.48 -18.51
N PRO A 117 3.05 20.76 -19.26
CA PRO A 117 2.99 21.92 -20.13
C PRO A 117 2.96 23.20 -19.29
N ALA A 118 3.91 24.10 -19.53
CA ALA A 118 4.01 25.38 -18.83
C ALA A 118 3.44 26.57 -19.62
N THR A 119 3.25 26.41 -20.92
CA THR A 119 2.81 27.47 -21.84
C THR A 119 1.46 27.11 -22.46
N THR A 120 0.62 28.13 -22.70
CA THR A 120 -0.77 27.96 -23.18
C THR A 120 -1.01 28.54 -24.57
N GLY A 121 0.04 28.97 -25.27
CA GLY A 121 -0.07 29.57 -26.60
C GLY A 121 -0.67 28.60 -27.65
N PRO A 122 -1.47 29.08 -28.60
CA PRO A 122 -2.18 28.22 -29.58
C PRO A 122 -1.22 27.42 -30.47
N VAL A 123 -0.07 28.00 -30.79
CA VAL A 123 0.99 27.34 -31.57
C VAL A 123 1.63 26.19 -30.77
N HIS A 124 1.92 26.43 -29.48
CA HIS A 124 2.46 25.42 -28.58
C HIS A 124 1.48 24.25 -28.38
N THR A 125 0.22 24.56 -28.09
CA THR A 125 -0.80 23.53 -27.83
C THR A 125 -1.08 22.72 -29.10
N GLY A 126 -1.19 23.36 -30.27
CA GLY A 126 -1.37 22.68 -31.55
C GLY A 126 -0.25 21.69 -31.84
N PHE A 127 1.01 22.08 -31.60
CA PHE A 127 2.15 21.18 -31.75
C PHE A 127 2.17 20.06 -30.71
N LEU A 128 1.91 20.38 -29.44
CA LEU A 128 1.84 19.38 -28.37
C LEU A 128 0.80 18.30 -28.66
N PHE A 129 -0.39 18.67 -29.17
CA PHE A 129 -1.40 17.71 -29.60
C PHE A 129 -0.90 16.83 -30.74
N LYS A 130 -0.26 17.40 -31.77
CA LYS A 130 0.32 16.60 -32.86
C LYS A 130 1.40 15.63 -32.39
N VAL A 131 2.27 16.05 -31.48
CA VAL A 131 3.27 15.16 -30.87
C VAL A 131 2.59 14.04 -30.10
N THR A 132 1.58 14.38 -29.29
CA THR A 132 0.84 13.42 -28.46
C THR A 132 0.11 12.38 -29.30
N ASP A 133 -0.48 12.80 -30.42
CA ASP A 133 -1.16 11.89 -31.36
C ASP A 133 -0.20 10.89 -32.03
N VAL A 134 1.05 11.29 -32.30
CA VAL A 134 2.01 10.47 -33.05
C VAL A 134 2.84 9.57 -32.15
N ILE A 135 3.36 10.10 -31.03
CA ILE A 135 4.31 9.37 -30.16
C ILE A 135 3.80 9.15 -28.73
N GLY A 136 2.69 9.81 -28.35
CA GLY A 136 2.18 9.83 -26.98
C GLY A 136 2.62 11.06 -26.19
N GLY A 137 1.93 11.29 -25.09
CA GLY A 137 2.07 12.45 -24.23
C GLY A 137 3.40 12.44 -23.48
N PRO A 138 4.02 13.62 -23.24
CA PRO A 138 5.29 13.72 -22.55
C PRO A 138 5.31 13.04 -21.17
N ILE A 139 4.21 13.10 -20.42
CA ILE A 139 4.09 12.49 -19.09
C ILE A 139 4.20 10.97 -19.22
N TRP A 140 3.45 10.37 -20.15
CA TRP A 140 3.44 8.94 -20.40
C TRP A 140 4.82 8.41 -20.82
N LEU A 141 5.48 9.11 -21.76
CA LEU A 141 6.85 8.77 -22.19
C LEU A 141 7.85 8.88 -21.03
N THR A 142 7.71 9.90 -20.18
CA THR A 142 8.58 10.09 -19.01
C THR A 142 8.40 8.98 -17.98
N VAL A 143 7.17 8.52 -17.76
CA VAL A 143 6.90 7.38 -16.87
C VAL A 143 7.59 6.11 -17.38
N TRP A 144 7.52 5.81 -18.68
CA TRP A 144 8.25 4.68 -19.27
C TRP A 144 9.76 4.80 -19.13
N LEU A 145 10.32 6.00 -19.33
CA LEU A 145 11.74 6.27 -19.08
C LEU A 145 12.11 6.01 -17.62
N LEU A 146 11.28 6.48 -16.67
CA LEU A 146 11.50 6.24 -15.24
C LEU A 146 11.42 4.76 -14.89
N ILE A 147 10.48 4.00 -15.46
CA ILE A 147 10.42 2.54 -15.29
C ILE A 147 11.73 1.89 -15.76
N GLY A 148 12.23 2.26 -16.94
CA GLY A 148 13.52 1.77 -17.46
C GLY A 148 14.70 2.14 -16.56
N PHE A 149 14.71 3.37 -16.03
CA PHE A 149 15.73 3.84 -15.09
C PHE A 149 15.72 3.05 -13.78
N TYR A 150 14.54 2.85 -13.18
CA TYR A 150 14.41 2.09 -11.94
C TYR A 150 14.73 0.61 -12.12
N LEU A 151 14.37 0.02 -13.26
CA LEU A 151 14.75 -1.35 -13.59
C LEU A 151 16.27 -1.48 -13.68
N LEU A 152 16.94 -0.56 -14.37
CA LEU A 152 18.40 -0.52 -14.44
C LEU A 152 19.05 -0.35 -13.05
N ALA A 153 18.52 0.55 -12.22
CA ALA A 153 19.00 0.76 -10.86
C ALA A 153 18.76 -0.47 -9.97
N ALA A 154 17.63 -1.15 -10.12
CA ALA A 154 17.31 -2.38 -9.41
C ALA A 154 18.23 -3.54 -9.81
N LEU A 155 18.55 -3.70 -11.10
CA LEU A 155 19.54 -4.67 -11.59
C LEU A 155 20.92 -4.43 -10.97
N ARG A 156 21.26 -3.16 -10.70
CA ARG A 156 22.48 -2.76 -10.00
C ARG A 156 22.36 -2.74 -8.47
N ARG A 157 21.27 -3.30 -7.92
CA ARG A 157 21.01 -3.47 -6.48
C ARG A 157 21.00 -2.16 -5.69
N VAL A 158 20.53 -1.07 -6.31
CA VAL A 158 20.38 0.23 -5.64
C VAL A 158 19.20 0.17 -4.67
N PRO A 159 19.36 0.59 -3.40
CA PRO A 159 18.30 0.51 -2.40
C PRO A 159 17.11 1.40 -2.80
N GLY A 160 15.89 0.87 -2.66
CA GLY A 160 14.64 1.59 -2.96
C GLY A 160 14.26 1.65 -4.44
N ALA A 161 15.14 1.27 -5.37
CA ALA A 161 14.86 1.32 -6.81
C ALA A 161 13.65 0.46 -7.21
N MET A 162 13.50 -0.74 -6.63
CA MET A 162 12.35 -1.61 -6.90
C MET A 162 11.02 -0.96 -6.48
N ALA A 163 10.97 -0.39 -5.27
CA ALA A 163 9.76 0.25 -4.76
C ALA A 163 9.37 1.49 -5.60
N ALA A 164 10.36 2.29 -6.01
CA ALA A 164 10.13 3.44 -6.89
C ALA A 164 9.71 3.01 -8.31
N GLY A 165 10.27 1.91 -8.82
CA GLY A 165 9.87 1.28 -10.08
C GLY A 165 8.43 0.81 -10.08
N LEU A 166 8.00 0.10 -9.03
CA LEU A 166 6.60 -0.29 -8.84
C LEU A 166 5.70 0.96 -8.73
N GLY A 167 6.12 2.00 -8.02
CA GLY A 167 5.38 3.27 -8.00
C GLY A 167 5.22 3.91 -9.39
N ALA A 168 6.24 3.82 -10.25
CA ALA A 168 6.16 4.29 -11.63
C ALA A 168 5.25 3.42 -12.51
N VAL A 169 5.24 2.10 -12.30
CA VAL A 169 4.27 1.21 -12.96
C VAL A 169 2.86 1.51 -12.50
N ALA A 170 2.62 1.68 -11.20
CA ALA A 170 1.32 2.09 -10.65
C ALA A 170 0.82 3.42 -11.27
N LEU A 171 1.71 4.38 -11.55
CA LEU A 171 1.32 5.62 -12.23
C LEU A 171 0.74 5.38 -13.64
N LEU A 172 1.16 4.34 -14.36
CA LEU A 172 0.55 3.96 -15.64
C LEU A 172 -0.92 3.54 -15.52
N SER A 173 -1.43 3.28 -14.29
CA SER A 173 -2.87 3.05 -14.11
C SER A 173 -3.68 4.29 -14.47
N ILE A 174 -3.18 5.50 -14.18
CA ILE A 174 -3.91 6.77 -14.40
C ILE A 174 -3.27 7.65 -15.47
N VAL A 175 -2.07 7.31 -15.95
CA VAL A 175 -1.35 8.02 -17.02
C VAL A 175 -1.44 7.22 -18.31
N GLY A 176 -2.17 7.76 -19.29
CA GLY A 176 -2.31 7.20 -20.62
C GLY A 176 -1.51 7.94 -21.69
N PRO A 177 -1.45 7.42 -22.93
CA PRO A 177 -0.76 8.07 -24.05
C PRO A 177 -1.28 9.48 -24.37
N GLN A 178 -2.48 9.84 -23.95
CA GLN A 178 -3.09 11.15 -24.19
C GLN A 178 -3.03 12.09 -22.98
N THR A 179 -2.35 11.69 -21.91
CA THR A 179 -2.26 12.48 -20.67
C THR A 179 -1.23 13.61 -20.81
N LEU A 180 -1.73 14.85 -20.80
CA LEU A 180 -0.94 16.09 -20.86
C LEU A 180 -0.76 16.77 -19.50
N GLY A 181 -1.64 16.50 -18.52
CA GLY A 181 -1.57 17.05 -17.18
C GLY A 181 -2.57 16.40 -16.22
N SER A 182 -2.73 16.99 -15.03
CA SER A 182 -3.60 16.46 -13.98
C SER A 182 -5.09 16.42 -14.36
N ARG A 183 -5.53 17.29 -15.28
CA ARG A 183 -6.92 17.33 -15.77
C ARG A 183 -7.22 16.32 -16.87
N THR A 184 -6.20 15.70 -17.45
CA THR A 184 -6.30 14.73 -18.56
C THR A 184 -5.83 13.34 -18.12
N LEU A 185 -5.90 13.05 -16.82
CA LEU A 185 -5.68 11.70 -16.31
C LEU A 185 -6.79 10.80 -16.85
N ILE A 186 -6.42 9.60 -17.26
CA ILE A 186 -7.38 8.61 -17.75
C ILE A 186 -8.06 7.91 -16.59
N GLU A 187 -9.19 7.24 -16.88
CA GLU A 187 -9.77 6.31 -15.92
C GLU A 187 -8.76 5.22 -15.56
N PRO A 188 -8.70 4.78 -14.28
CA PRO A 188 -7.72 3.80 -13.84
C PRO A 188 -7.76 2.50 -14.64
N THR A 189 -6.63 2.15 -15.26
CA THR A 189 -6.46 0.90 -15.99
C THR A 189 -5.97 -0.23 -15.07
N PRO A 190 -6.46 -1.48 -15.25
CA PRO A 190 -6.20 -2.56 -14.29
C PRO A 190 -4.81 -3.17 -14.39
N TRP A 191 -4.25 -3.29 -15.60
CA TRP A 191 -3.06 -4.10 -15.85
C TRP A 191 -1.80 -3.67 -15.07
N PRO A 192 -1.51 -2.37 -14.83
CA PRO A 192 -0.31 -1.99 -14.08
C PRO A 192 -0.41 -2.41 -12.61
N LEU A 193 -1.60 -2.28 -12.01
CA LEU A 193 -1.85 -2.69 -10.63
C LEU A 193 -1.79 -4.21 -10.46
N LEU A 194 -2.25 -4.96 -11.46
CA LEU A 194 -2.10 -6.42 -11.49
C LEU A 194 -0.64 -6.85 -11.60
N LEU A 195 0.14 -6.17 -12.45
CA LEU A 195 1.57 -6.42 -12.61
C LEU A 195 2.32 -6.13 -11.30
N ASP A 196 2.08 -4.98 -10.67
CA ASP A 196 2.66 -4.62 -9.38
C ASP A 196 2.25 -5.62 -8.29
N GLY A 197 0.98 -6.00 -8.26
CA GLY A 197 0.45 -6.99 -7.33
C GLY A 197 1.18 -8.34 -7.45
N GLY A 198 1.35 -8.84 -8.69
CA GLY A 198 2.09 -10.07 -8.97
C GLY A 198 3.58 -10.00 -8.58
N LEU A 199 4.26 -8.91 -8.93
CA LEU A 199 5.67 -8.70 -8.60
C LEU A 199 5.88 -8.57 -7.09
N LEU A 200 5.02 -7.83 -6.38
CA LEU A 200 5.07 -7.69 -4.92
C LEU A 200 4.78 -9.02 -4.22
N LEU A 201 3.80 -9.79 -4.68
CA LEU A 201 3.51 -11.13 -4.15
C LEU A 201 4.72 -12.06 -4.33
N MET A 202 5.31 -12.11 -5.53
CA MET A 202 6.51 -12.92 -5.81
C MET A 202 7.67 -12.50 -4.90
N LEU A 203 7.90 -11.20 -4.75
CA LEU A 203 8.97 -10.66 -3.91
C LEU A 203 8.74 -10.97 -2.43
N GLY A 204 7.52 -10.77 -1.93
CA GLY A 204 7.14 -11.01 -0.55
C GLY A 204 7.24 -12.49 -0.18
N LEU A 205 6.84 -13.39 -1.09
CA LEU A 205 7.02 -14.85 -0.92
C LEU A 205 8.49 -15.22 -0.86
N ARG A 206 9.32 -14.66 -1.75
CA ARG A 206 10.78 -14.90 -1.76
C ARG A 206 11.46 -14.38 -0.49
N GLN A 207 11.05 -13.21 0.00
CA GLN A 207 11.61 -12.58 1.20
C GLN A 207 10.96 -13.07 2.50
N ARG A 208 9.92 -13.92 2.42
CA ARG A 208 9.11 -14.34 3.57
C ARG A 208 8.58 -13.15 4.39
N SER A 209 8.16 -12.08 3.73
CA SER A 209 7.60 -10.86 4.35
C SER A 209 6.09 -10.76 4.09
N SER A 210 5.27 -10.79 5.14
CA SER A 210 3.82 -10.67 4.99
C SER A 210 3.40 -9.25 4.60
N GLY A 211 4.16 -8.22 5.02
CA GLY A 211 3.89 -6.83 4.64
C GLY A 211 3.98 -6.59 3.14
N ILE A 212 5.01 -7.13 2.49
CA ILE A 212 5.19 -7.00 1.03
C ILE A 212 4.09 -7.78 0.30
N CYS A 213 3.79 -9.01 0.75
CA CYS A 213 2.68 -9.79 0.18
C CYS A 213 1.34 -9.06 0.33
N ALA A 214 1.07 -8.44 1.48
CA ALA A 214 -0.17 -7.70 1.71
C ALA A 214 -0.31 -6.49 0.78
N ALA A 215 0.76 -5.74 0.55
CA ALA A 215 0.79 -4.69 -0.46
C ALA A 215 0.48 -5.25 -1.87
N GLY A 216 1.04 -6.42 -2.20
CA GLY A 216 0.77 -7.12 -3.45
C GLY A 216 -0.69 -7.55 -3.60
N VAL A 217 -1.30 -8.13 -2.55
CA VAL A 217 -2.73 -8.49 -2.52
C VAL A 217 -3.61 -7.27 -2.72
N LEU A 218 -3.29 -6.15 -2.06
CA LEU A 218 -4.07 -4.91 -2.19
C LEU A 218 -3.99 -4.36 -3.61
N ALA A 219 -2.79 -4.29 -4.20
CA ALA A 219 -2.60 -3.84 -5.58
C ALA A 219 -3.32 -4.76 -6.58
N ALA A 220 -3.14 -6.08 -6.45
CA ALA A 220 -3.83 -7.05 -7.29
C ALA A 220 -5.35 -6.96 -7.16
N THR A 221 -5.87 -6.81 -5.94
CA THR A 221 -7.31 -6.67 -5.72
C THR A 221 -7.85 -5.36 -6.27
N ALA A 222 -7.09 -4.25 -6.20
CA ALA A 222 -7.44 -2.99 -6.85
C ALA A 222 -7.47 -3.13 -8.38
N GLY A 223 -6.54 -3.88 -8.97
CA GLY A 223 -6.56 -4.24 -10.39
C GLY A 223 -7.80 -5.08 -10.75
N ILE A 224 -8.10 -6.13 -9.97
CA ILE A 224 -9.29 -6.97 -10.16
C ILE A 224 -10.57 -6.15 -10.01
N TRP A 225 -10.61 -5.25 -9.02
CA TRP A 225 -11.73 -4.33 -8.81
C TRP A 225 -12.05 -3.56 -10.09
N LEU A 226 -11.05 -3.09 -10.83
CA LEU A 226 -11.24 -2.35 -12.08
C LEU A 226 -11.70 -3.24 -13.24
N VAL A 227 -11.44 -4.55 -13.22
CA VAL A 227 -11.89 -5.51 -14.27
C VAL A 227 -13.34 -5.98 -14.04
N ILE A 228 -13.79 -6.09 -12.79
CA ILE A 228 -15.10 -6.66 -12.46
C ILE A 228 -16.31 -5.99 -13.14
N PRO A 229 -16.37 -4.66 -13.37
CA PRO A 229 -17.50 -4.01 -14.05
C PRO A 229 -17.92 -4.63 -15.38
N ASP A 230 -16.95 -5.19 -16.10
CA ASP A 230 -17.20 -5.81 -17.41
C ASP A 230 -17.57 -7.30 -17.30
N THR A 231 -17.90 -7.77 -16.09
CA THR A 231 -18.18 -9.20 -15.82
C THR A 231 -19.54 -9.39 -15.14
N VAL A 232 -20.03 -10.64 -15.14
CA VAL A 232 -21.24 -11.05 -14.42
C VAL A 232 -21.18 -10.80 -12.90
N LEU A 233 -19.97 -10.60 -12.34
CA LEU A 233 -19.76 -10.36 -10.92
C LEU A 233 -19.93 -8.89 -10.52
N PHE A 234 -20.30 -7.99 -11.43
CA PHE A 234 -20.42 -6.56 -11.15
C PHE A 234 -21.28 -6.25 -9.91
N GLN A 235 -22.42 -6.92 -9.75
CA GLN A 235 -23.32 -6.74 -8.60
C GLN A 235 -22.67 -7.12 -7.26
N TYR A 236 -21.70 -8.04 -7.31
CA TYR A 236 -20.97 -8.56 -6.15
C TYR A 236 -19.54 -8.01 -6.08
N ARG A 237 -19.20 -6.95 -6.81
CA ARG A 237 -17.84 -6.39 -6.89
C ARG A 237 -17.25 -6.13 -5.50
N PHE A 238 -18.01 -5.44 -4.65
CA PHE A 238 -17.57 -5.12 -3.30
C PHE A 238 -17.35 -6.36 -2.46
N THR A 239 -18.34 -7.25 -2.43
CA THR A 239 -18.27 -8.49 -1.66
C THR A 239 -17.11 -9.37 -2.11
N THR A 240 -16.90 -9.51 -3.42
CA THR A 240 -15.84 -10.35 -4.01
C THR A 240 -14.45 -9.83 -3.64
N CYS A 241 -14.19 -8.53 -3.85
CA CYS A 241 -12.90 -7.93 -3.51
C CYS A 241 -12.63 -7.94 -2.00
N PHE A 242 -13.65 -7.68 -1.18
CA PHE A 242 -13.53 -7.76 0.28
C PHE A 242 -13.13 -9.17 0.73
N HIS A 243 -13.81 -10.20 0.25
CA HIS A 243 -13.47 -11.59 0.61
C HIS A 243 -12.10 -12.00 0.07
N LEU A 244 -11.73 -11.55 -1.13
CA LEU A 244 -10.40 -11.82 -1.68
C LEU A 244 -9.29 -11.25 -0.79
N ILE A 245 -9.41 -9.98 -0.36
CA ILE A 245 -8.46 -9.36 0.55
C ILE A 245 -8.46 -10.09 1.88
N TRP A 246 -9.64 -10.33 2.45
CA TRP A 246 -9.77 -10.92 3.78
C TRP A 246 -9.21 -12.34 3.85
N ILE A 247 -9.55 -13.20 2.90
CA ILE A 247 -9.04 -14.58 2.82
C ILE A 247 -7.53 -14.56 2.58
N SER A 248 -7.04 -13.70 1.68
CA SER A 248 -5.61 -13.58 1.43
C SER A 248 -4.85 -13.13 2.68
N PHE A 249 -5.38 -12.14 3.41
CA PHE A 249 -4.81 -11.63 4.66
C PHE A 249 -4.83 -12.69 5.76
N LEU A 250 -5.90 -13.49 5.84
CA LEU A 250 -5.99 -14.63 6.74
C LEU A 250 -4.90 -15.67 6.43
N VAL A 251 -4.76 -16.06 5.16
CA VAL A 251 -3.73 -17.01 4.72
C VAL A 251 -2.33 -16.49 5.02
N MET A 252 -2.05 -15.22 4.72
CA MET A 252 -0.76 -14.59 5.06
C MET A 252 -0.52 -14.54 6.57
N GLY A 253 -1.55 -14.19 7.35
CA GLY A 253 -1.51 -14.21 8.80
C GLY A 253 -1.08 -15.59 9.33
N LEU A 254 -1.64 -16.67 8.79
CA LEU A 254 -1.38 -18.03 9.26
C LEU A 254 -0.07 -18.66 8.73
N THR A 255 0.41 -18.22 7.57
CA THR A 255 1.59 -18.80 6.91
C THR A 255 2.90 -18.12 7.27
N PHE A 256 2.89 -16.81 7.53
CA PHE A 256 4.08 -16.03 7.87
C PHE A 256 4.24 -15.87 9.38
N GLN A 257 5.48 -15.72 9.84
CA GLN A 257 5.84 -15.63 11.27
C GLN A 257 6.33 -14.24 11.71
N ASP A 258 6.23 -13.24 10.83
CA ASP A 258 6.72 -11.89 11.11
C ASP A 258 5.74 -11.07 11.97
N ALA A 259 6.21 -9.93 12.52
CA ALA A 259 5.40 -9.11 13.42
C ALA A 259 4.10 -8.62 12.75
N PHE A 260 4.16 -8.33 11.44
CA PHE A 260 3.00 -7.89 10.68
C PHE A 260 1.95 -9.00 10.49
N SER A 261 2.36 -10.28 10.35
CA SER A 261 1.40 -11.38 10.24
C SER A 261 0.56 -11.54 11.51
N ARG A 262 1.14 -11.26 12.69
CA ARG A 262 0.39 -11.25 13.97
C ARG A 262 -0.71 -10.19 13.99
N VAL A 263 -0.43 -9.01 13.42
CA VAL A 263 -1.43 -7.95 13.26
C VAL A 263 -2.52 -8.41 12.28
N LEU A 264 -2.14 -9.00 11.13
CA LEU A 264 -3.10 -9.55 10.17
C LEU A 264 -3.98 -10.63 10.78
N GLN A 265 -3.42 -11.55 11.59
CA GLN A 265 -4.19 -12.57 12.31
C GLN A 265 -5.23 -11.94 13.24
N CYS A 266 -4.83 -10.94 14.04
CA CYS A 266 -5.73 -10.25 14.96
C CYS A 266 -6.87 -9.53 14.21
N VAL A 267 -6.52 -8.77 13.17
CA VAL A 267 -7.50 -8.05 12.33
C VAL A 267 -8.45 -9.03 11.66
N CYS A 268 -7.95 -10.12 11.06
CA CYS A 268 -8.79 -11.12 10.40
C CYS A 268 -9.69 -11.85 11.40
N ALA A 269 -9.19 -12.17 12.59
CA ALA A 269 -9.98 -12.81 13.65
C ALA A 269 -11.10 -11.88 14.15
N LEU A 270 -10.85 -10.57 14.29
CA LEU A 270 -11.85 -9.58 14.68
C LEU A 270 -12.91 -9.37 13.58
N LEU A 271 -12.51 -9.42 12.31
CA LEU A 271 -13.42 -9.23 11.18
C LEU A 271 -14.50 -10.32 11.10
N VAL A 272 -14.22 -11.56 11.52
CA VAL A 272 -15.19 -12.67 11.42
C VAL A 272 -16.50 -12.38 12.17
N PRO A 273 -16.51 -12.11 13.49
CA PRO A 273 -17.74 -11.81 14.20
C PRO A 273 -18.39 -10.51 13.72
N LEU A 274 -17.59 -9.51 13.30
CA LEU A 274 -18.13 -8.26 12.75
C LEU A 274 -18.92 -8.51 11.47
N VAL A 275 -18.35 -9.28 10.53
CA VAL A 275 -19.03 -9.66 9.29
C VAL A 275 -20.25 -10.52 9.59
N ALA A 276 -20.19 -11.42 10.58
CA ALA A 276 -21.35 -12.19 11.01
C ALA A 276 -22.50 -11.29 11.50
N VAL A 277 -22.21 -10.28 12.33
CA VAL A 277 -23.22 -9.28 12.76
C VAL A 277 -23.80 -8.55 11.55
N VAL A 278 -22.96 -8.06 10.63
CA VAL A 278 -23.42 -7.35 9.43
C VAL A 278 -24.29 -8.24 8.56
N VAL A 279 -23.92 -9.49 8.31
CA VAL A 279 -24.72 -10.43 7.49
C VAL A 279 -26.06 -10.75 8.13
N ILE A 280 -26.15 -10.79 9.46
CA ILE A 280 -27.42 -11.02 10.16
C ILE A 280 -28.31 -9.78 10.18
N LEU A 281 -27.75 -8.60 10.45
CA LEU A 281 -28.51 -7.38 10.70
C LEU A 281 -28.78 -6.53 9.45
N ASN A 282 -28.01 -6.70 8.36
CA ASN A 282 -28.14 -5.85 7.19
C ASN A 282 -29.42 -6.14 6.40
N GLU A 283 -30.28 -5.13 6.27
CA GLU A 283 -31.55 -5.21 5.53
C GLU A 283 -31.36 -5.60 4.06
N ARG A 284 -30.25 -5.20 3.42
CA ARG A 284 -29.95 -5.59 2.03
C ARG A 284 -29.75 -7.10 1.87
N THR A 285 -29.46 -7.81 2.97
CA THR A 285 -29.35 -9.28 2.97
C THR A 285 -30.67 -9.95 3.36
N ALA A 286 -31.75 -9.19 3.60
CA ALA A 286 -33.05 -9.75 3.95
C ALA A 286 -33.65 -10.59 2.80
N GLU A 287 -33.30 -10.28 1.55
CA GLU A 287 -33.66 -11.07 0.37
C GLU A 287 -33.03 -12.47 0.38
N ILE A 288 -31.89 -12.64 1.07
CA ILE A 288 -31.21 -13.92 1.19
C ILE A 288 -31.90 -14.75 2.28
N PRO A 289 -32.35 -15.98 1.98
CA PRO A 289 -33.02 -16.82 2.97
C PRO A 289 -32.14 -17.00 4.21
N LEU A 290 -32.75 -16.87 5.39
CA LEU A 290 -32.02 -16.86 6.66
C LEU A 290 -31.15 -18.12 6.84
N ALA A 291 -31.60 -19.27 6.34
CA ALA A 291 -30.84 -20.52 6.36
C ALA A 291 -29.45 -20.37 5.70
N TRP A 292 -29.34 -19.67 4.57
CA TRP A 292 -28.06 -19.40 3.90
C TRP A 292 -27.17 -18.46 4.72
N ARG A 293 -27.77 -17.44 5.35
CA ARG A 293 -27.04 -16.52 6.25
C ARG A 293 -26.48 -17.24 7.48
N LEU A 294 -27.29 -18.08 8.12
CA LEU A 294 -26.85 -18.92 9.24
C LEU A 294 -25.77 -19.92 8.82
N THR A 295 -25.92 -20.55 7.64
CA THR A 295 -24.92 -21.48 7.09
C THR A 295 -23.59 -20.77 6.83
N TYR A 296 -23.63 -19.55 6.30
CA TYR A 296 -22.45 -18.72 6.09
C TYR A 296 -21.74 -18.40 7.42
N VAL A 297 -22.47 -17.94 8.44
CA VAL A 297 -21.91 -17.65 9.77
C VAL A 297 -21.37 -18.93 10.43
N ALA A 298 -22.09 -20.05 10.31
CA ALA A 298 -21.65 -21.34 10.83
C ALA A 298 -20.36 -21.84 10.15
N THR A 299 -20.21 -21.63 8.84
CA THR A 299 -19.00 -21.98 8.10
C THR A 299 -17.80 -21.19 8.62
N TRP A 300 -17.96 -19.89 8.87
CA TRP A 300 -16.91 -19.07 9.47
C TRP A 300 -16.58 -19.46 10.91
N ALA A 301 -17.59 -19.80 11.73
CA ALA A 301 -17.35 -20.30 13.09
C ALA A 301 -16.55 -21.62 13.06
N ALA A 302 -16.92 -22.56 12.19
CA ALA A 302 -16.17 -23.81 11.99
C ALA A 302 -14.73 -23.53 11.52
N GLY A 303 -14.55 -22.59 10.59
CA GLY A 303 -13.24 -22.14 10.13
C GLY A 303 -12.38 -21.57 11.26
N CYS A 304 -12.93 -20.68 12.10
CA CYS A 304 -12.23 -20.16 13.28
C CYS A 304 -11.85 -21.26 14.27
N LEU A 305 -12.73 -22.23 14.52
CA LEU A 305 -12.42 -23.36 15.39
C LEU A 305 -11.29 -24.22 14.82
N LEU A 306 -11.34 -24.54 13.52
CA LEU A 306 -10.31 -25.31 12.84
C LEU A 306 -8.96 -24.59 12.90
N ILE A 307 -8.94 -23.29 12.62
CA ILE A 307 -7.73 -22.46 12.69
C ILE A 307 -7.20 -22.38 14.13
N ALA A 308 -8.08 -22.16 15.12
CA ALA A 308 -7.70 -22.13 16.52
C ALA A 308 -7.07 -23.45 16.98
N ARG A 309 -7.58 -24.59 16.50
CA ARG A 309 -7.06 -25.92 16.83
C ARG A 309 -5.73 -26.22 16.13
N LEU A 310 -5.63 -25.92 14.84
CA LEU A 310 -4.44 -26.23 14.04
C LEU A 310 -3.26 -25.29 14.32
N TRP A 311 -3.51 -24.00 14.57
CA TRP A 311 -2.45 -22.99 14.81
C TRP A 311 -2.34 -22.53 16.26
N SER A 312 -3.16 -23.08 17.18
CA SER A 312 -3.16 -22.71 18.61
C SER A 312 -3.28 -21.20 18.88
N SER A 313 -3.98 -20.47 17.99
CA SER A 313 -4.10 -19.01 18.08
C SER A 313 -5.27 -18.58 18.96
N ARG A 314 -4.96 -17.86 20.05
CA ARG A 314 -5.96 -17.35 21.01
C ARG A 314 -6.99 -16.41 20.37
N TRP A 315 -6.55 -15.60 19.40
CA TRP A 315 -7.42 -14.65 18.70
C TRP A 315 -8.57 -15.37 17.98
N PHE A 316 -8.29 -16.51 17.34
CA PHE A 316 -9.30 -17.29 16.65
C PHE A 316 -10.21 -18.06 17.63
N THR A 317 -9.75 -18.39 18.84
CA THR A 317 -10.62 -18.91 19.90
C THR A 317 -11.64 -17.87 20.36
N TYR A 318 -11.21 -16.61 20.58
CA TYR A 318 -12.12 -15.53 20.93
C TYR A 318 -13.10 -15.22 19.79
N SER A 319 -12.59 -15.18 18.55
CA SER A 319 -13.41 -15.00 17.35
C SER A 319 -14.45 -16.11 17.18
N PHE A 320 -14.06 -17.37 17.40
CA PHE A 320 -14.97 -18.51 17.41
C PHE A 320 -16.07 -18.35 18.47
N ALA A 321 -15.69 -18.04 19.72
CA ALA A 321 -16.66 -17.87 20.80
C ALA A 321 -17.66 -16.74 20.50
N ALA A 322 -17.19 -15.60 19.98
CA ALA A 322 -18.03 -14.48 19.59
C ALA A 322 -18.98 -14.85 18.42
N THR A 323 -18.44 -15.45 17.36
CA THR A 323 -19.22 -15.85 16.17
C THR A 323 -20.24 -16.93 16.50
N LEU A 324 -19.87 -17.89 17.36
CA LEU A 324 -20.77 -18.93 17.86
C LEU A 324 -21.89 -18.31 18.71
N SER A 325 -21.57 -17.33 19.56
CA SER A 325 -22.58 -16.63 20.36
C SER A 325 -23.60 -15.89 19.48
N ILE A 326 -23.12 -15.21 18.43
CA ILE A 326 -23.99 -14.55 17.43
C ILE A 326 -24.88 -15.58 16.72
N LEU A 327 -24.30 -16.72 16.29
CA LEU A 327 -25.03 -17.79 15.62
C LEU A 327 -26.12 -18.39 16.52
N LEU A 328 -25.79 -18.71 17.77
CA LEU A 328 -26.73 -19.27 18.74
C LEU A 328 -27.85 -18.30 19.07
N TYR A 329 -27.53 -17.03 19.32
CA TYR A 329 -28.52 -15.98 19.59
C TYR A 329 -29.47 -15.79 18.40
N THR A 330 -28.93 -15.71 17.18
CA THR A 330 -29.74 -15.53 15.97
C THR A 330 -30.62 -16.75 15.68
N SER A 331 -30.09 -17.96 15.90
CA SER A 331 -30.86 -19.20 15.74
C SER A 331 -31.97 -19.32 16.78
N ALA A 332 -31.69 -18.95 18.04
CA ALA A 332 -32.68 -18.96 19.12
C ALA A 332 -33.80 -17.94 18.88
N THR A 333 -33.45 -16.71 18.48
CA THR A 333 -34.46 -15.67 18.16
C THR A 333 -35.30 -16.04 16.93
N TYR A 334 -34.70 -16.68 15.92
CA TYR A 334 -35.45 -17.20 14.78
C TYR A 334 -36.39 -18.35 15.18
N GLY A 335 -35.89 -19.33 15.94
CA GLY A 335 -36.68 -20.44 16.45
C GLY A 335 -37.85 -19.97 17.32
N PHE A 336 -37.61 -18.98 18.18
CA PHE A 336 -38.66 -18.33 18.97
C PHE A 336 -39.73 -17.71 18.07
N ARG A 337 -39.34 -16.89 17.08
CA ARG A 337 -40.28 -16.27 16.13
C ARG A 337 -41.08 -17.29 15.33
N LEU A 338 -40.45 -18.42 14.96
CA LEU A 338 -41.13 -19.51 14.26
C LEU A 338 -42.15 -20.20 15.18
N ALA A 339 -41.75 -20.50 16.42
CA ALA A 339 -42.62 -21.11 17.43
C ALA A 339 -43.82 -20.22 17.76
N THR A 340 -43.64 -18.90 17.91
CA THR A 340 -44.75 -17.96 18.20
C THR A 340 -45.68 -17.74 17.00
N ARG A 341 -45.28 -18.13 15.79
CA ARG A 341 -46.21 -18.15 14.64
C ARG A 341 -47.14 -19.36 14.66
N THR A 342 -46.70 -20.45 15.27
CA THR A 342 -47.46 -21.71 15.34
C THR A 342 -48.17 -21.91 16.68
N LEU A 343 -47.64 -21.35 17.76
CA LEU A 343 -48.09 -21.49 19.14
C LEU A 343 -48.33 -20.12 19.76
N ASP A 344 -49.16 -20.06 20.80
CA ASP A 344 -49.39 -18.82 21.54
C ASP A 344 -48.11 -18.30 22.20
N GLN A 345 -47.90 -16.99 22.15
CA GLN A 345 -46.68 -16.35 22.65
C GLN A 345 -46.48 -16.60 24.14
N SER A 346 -47.56 -16.64 24.92
CA SER A 346 -47.49 -16.90 26.36
C SER A 346 -46.95 -18.32 26.66
N ALA A 347 -47.38 -19.32 25.88
CA ALA A 347 -46.96 -20.71 26.03
C ALA A 347 -45.47 -20.88 25.70
N VAL A 348 -44.98 -20.24 24.63
CA VAL A 348 -43.55 -20.29 24.25
C VAL A 348 -42.67 -19.63 25.32
N ILE A 349 -43.09 -18.48 25.86
CA ILE A 349 -42.36 -17.80 26.94
C ILE A 349 -42.32 -18.65 28.21
N ALA A 350 -43.45 -19.23 28.62
CA ALA A 350 -43.52 -20.10 29.78
C ALA A 350 -42.59 -21.32 29.63
N PHE A 351 -42.62 -21.96 28.46
CA PHE A 351 -41.74 -23.09 28.14
C PHE A 351 -40.24 -22.71 28.23
N LEU A 352 -39.85 -21.56 27.66
CA LEU A 352 -38.47 -21.09 27.73
C LEU A 352 -38.00 -20.84 29.17
N TRP A 353 -38.85 -20.23 30.01
CA TRP A 353 -38.55 -20.05 31.44
C TRP A 353 -38.42 -21.37 32.18
N SER A 354 -39.27 -22.36 31.88
CA SER A 354 -39.17 -23.70 32.46
C SER A 354 -37.87 -24.41 32.08
N VAL A 355 -37.47 -24.34 30.80
CA VAL A 355 -36.19 -24.91 30.33
C VAL A 355 -35.00 -24.18 30.97
N GLY A 356 -35.05 -22.84 31.05
CA GLY A 356 -34.02 -22.05 31.71
C GLY A 356 -33.86 -22.40 33.19
N ALA A 357 -34.97 -22.54 33.92
CA ALA A 357 -34.98 -22.96 35.31
C ALA A 357 -34.41 -24.38 35.49
N LEU A 358 -34.76 -25.31 34.58
CA LEU A 358 -34.25 -26.68 34.59
C LEU A 358 -32.72 -26.72 34.36
N LEU A 359 -32.22 -25.97 33.38
CA LEU A 359 -30.78 -25.88 33.11
C LEU A 359 -30.02 -25.26 34.29
N LEU A 360 -30.57 -24.24 34.94
CA LEU A 360 -30.00 -23.65 36.15
C LEU A 360 -29.96 -24.65 37.30
N ALA A 361 -31.03 -25.40 37.52
CA ALA A 361 -31.08 -26.46 38.53
C ALA A 361 -30.03 -27.55 38.25
N PHE A 362 -29.85 -27.94 36.99
CA PHE A 362 -28.84 -28.91 36.57
C PHE A 362 -27.42 -28.38 36.81
N LEU A 363 -27.15 -27.10 36.50
CA LEU A 363 -25.85 -26.46 36.78
C LEU A 363 -25.53 -26.43 38.28
N ILE A 364 -26.51 -26.07 39.12
CA ILE A 364 -26.36 -26.09 40.58
C ILE A 364 -26.07 -27.52 41.07
N SER A 365 -26.76 -28.52 40.52
CA SER A 365 -26.55 -29.93 40.85
C SER A 365 -25.16 -30.41 40.43
N ALA A 366 -24.72 -30.09 39.20
CA ALA A 366 -23.40 -30.45 38.69
C ALA A 366 -22.27 -29.78 39.48
N HIS A 367 -22.47 -28.54 39.93
CA HIS A 367 -21.55 -27.84 40.83
C HIS A 367 -21.46 -28.54 42.19
N LYS A 368 -22.59 -28.87 42.81
CA LYS A 368 -22.63 -29.62 44.09
C LYS A 368 -21.96 -31.00 43.97
N ALA A 369 -22.10 -31.66 42.81
CA ALA A 369 -21.49 -32.96 42.54
C ALA A 369 -19.99 -32.90 42.20
N ARG A 370 -19.37 -31.70 42.17
CA ARG A 370 -17.97 -31.47 41.74
C ARG A 370 -17.66 -31.99 40.33
N TRP A 371 -18.66 -32.03 39.45
CA TRP A 371 -18.47 -32.45 38.06
C TRP A 371 -17.87 -31.35 37.19
N LEU A 372 -17.95 -30.10 37.63
CA LEU A 372 -17.29 -28.97 36.97
C LEU A 372 -15.84 -28.86 37.44
N PRO A 373 -14.88 -28.60 36.54
CA PRO A 373 -13.48 -28.42 36.92
C PRO A 373 -13.38 -27.28 37.95
N GLU A 374 -12.65 -27.51 39.04
CA GLU A 374 -12.35 -26.48 40.03
C GLU A 374 -11.65 -25.33 39.30
N TYR A 375 -12.37 -24.21 39.15
CA TYR A 375 -11.89 -23.04 38.46
C TYR A 375 -10.69 -22.44 39.21
N ALA A 376 -9.49 -22.76 38.76
CA ALA A 376 -8.20 -22.34 39.32
C ALA A 376 -7.94 -20.81 39.35
N TRP A 377 -8.93 -19.98 39.00
CA TRP A 377 -8.84 -18.51 38.94
C TRP A 377 -9.66 -17.80 40.03
N LEU A 378 -10.52 -18.50 40.78
CA LEU A 378 -11.30 -17.92 41.89
C LEU A 378 -10.70 -18.18 43.28
N ILE A 379 -9.64 -19.00 43.36
CA ILE A 379 -8.82 -19.03 44.57
C ILE A 379 -7.82 -17.89 44.41
N PRO A 380 -7.96 -16.75 45.13
CA PRO A 380 -6.90 -15.77 45.18
C PRO A 380 -5.65 -16.54 45.57
N ARG A 381 -4.62 -16.52 44.72
CA ARG A 381 -3.33 -17.13 44.98
C ARG A 381 -2.92 -16.57 46.33
N LYS A 382 -3.03 -17.38 47.38
CA LYS A 382 -2.64 -16.99 48.73
C LYS A 382 -1.18 -16.59 48.55
N GLU A 383 -0.91 -15.29 48.57
CA GLU A 383 0.44 -14.77 48.44
C GLU A 383 1.23 -15.55 49.48
N THR A 384 2.18 -16.37 49.01
CA THR A 384 3.20 -16.89 49.90
C THR A 384 3.75 -15.66 50.62
N PRO A 385 3.64 -15.58 51.95
CA PRO A 385 4.15 -14.42 52.67
C PRO A 385 5.60 -14.21 52.25
N PRO A 386 6.05 -12.95 52.12
CA PRO A 386 7.45 -12.69 51.77
C PRO A 386 8.31 -13.48 52.73
N GLU A 387 9.25 -14.26 52.19
CA GLU A 387 10.31 -14.88 52.99
C GLU A 387 10.87 -13.78 53.88
N GLU A 388 10.74 -13.95 55.19
CA GLU A 388 11.32 -13.06 56.18
C GLU A 388 12.78 -12.84 55.77
N GLU A 389 13.08 -11.60 55.39
CA GLU A 389 14.44 -11.09 55.25
C GLU A 389 15.17 -11.46 56.53
N LEU A 390 16.04 -12.48 56.43
CA LEU A 390 17.03 -12.82 57.45
C LEU A 390 17.92 -11.59 57.63
N VAL A 391 17.52 -10.71 58.56
CA VAL A 391 18.30 -9.58 59.03
C VAL A 391 19.61 -10.14 59.61
N LEU A 392 20.68 -10.04 58.83
CA LEU A 392 22.03 -10.26 59.31
C LEU A 392 22.33 -9.19 60.38
N PRO A 393 22.79 -9.58 61.59
CA PRO A 393 23.15 -8.61 62.62
C PRO A 393 24.35 -7.78 62.17
N LEU A 394 24.19 -6.45 62.20
CA LEU A 394 25.26 -5.48 61.97
C LEU A 394 26.29 -5.54 63.12
N PRO A 395 27.59 -5.33 62.86
CA PRO A 395 28.64 -5.39 63.88
C PRO A 395 28.56 -4.20 64.83
N ASP A 396 28.77 -4.46 66.12
CA ASP A 396 28.87 -3.48 67.20
C ASP A 396 29.87 -2.35 66.88
N GLU A 397 29.36 -1.12 66.77
CA GLU A 397 30.18 0.09 66.81
C GLU A 397 30.60 0.34 68.27
N SER A 398 31.91 0.21 68.51
CA SER A 398 32.57 0.57 69.77
C SER A 398 32.46 2.08 70.05
N PRO A 399 32.22 2.49 71.30
CA PRO A 399 32.10 3.90 71.68
C PRO A 399 33.45 4.63 71.62
N VAL A 400 33.40 5.82 71.04
CA VAL A 400 34.47 6.83 71.06
C VAL A 400 34.49 7.45 72.46
N ASP A 401 35.57 7.22 73.20
CA ASP A 401 35.87 7.94 74.44
C ASP A 401 36.31 9.39 74.15
N GLU A 402 35.83 10.27 75.03
CA GLU A 402 36.05 11.71 75.12
C GLU A 402 37.44 12.06 75.71
N GLU A 403 38.11 13.08 75.14
CA GLU A 403 38.73 14.27 75.79
C GLU A 403 39.78 14.95 74.90
#